data_AF-A0A7L3AT40-F1
#
_entry.id   AF-A0A7L3AT40-F1
#
_cell.length_a   1.000
_cell.length_b   1.000
_cell.length_c   1.000
_cell.angle_alpha   90.00
_cell.angle_beta   90.00
_cell.angle_gamma   90.00
#
_symmetry.space_group_name_H-M   'P 1'
#
loop_
_entity.id
_entity.type
_entity.pdbx_description
1 polymer ?
#
loop_
_entity_poly.entity_id
_entity_poly.type
_entity_poly.pdbx_seq_one_letter_code
_entity_poly.pdbx_strand_id
1 'polypeptide(L)'
;RSAGGLALGMALAGAYGALALLAQGHDARLCLVTTGALGAALGLAMAFSGEARVAVLLALPHVFTREGKVLVLVLALGVAVQGPCANILLNFSRAAESLACGAELALNQTAERMERARQPLLDVLDKIKDIAQKAKRVGDRVRRFFRAIMDAVSHVARALRNVWLWLSRVGDVCNEQLGSPFRRCLRLFEDAQDRCERAVPFLFFLCYIIVPFKALCGLAQRAWDPRPGGGTRGQTPGDPPVVTPLCPAVALLFCIIPGYIQSFLRRKVSKPIEDTLDRVRQEFEFNISVSHRFDVRLGATKSLGEVALDVMEGVGRRLEPLGHLLGLCTHLSLLAILYIYLQAVRYRHRYLHDDMFDNVYITRHFVALDRRRAEGGHPTVLPLTHRERGRYIPPAALLLSRRERRRYGVQVVGVLRHVLLGLSIILTDYGLCWLLGLVRHQLRAEIVAR
;
A
#
# COMPACT_ATOMS: atom_id res chain seq x y z
N ARG A 1 73.11 -18.14 -23.92
CA ARG A 1 72.46 -17.22 -22.96
C ARG A 1 71.81 -16.09 -23.75
N SER A 2 70.63 -15.59 -23.37
CA SER A 2 69.93 -14.52 -24.10
C SER A 2 69.43 -13.44 -23.14
N ALA A 3 70.03 -12.24 -23.23
CA ALA A 3 69.58 -11.08 -22.46
C ALA A 3 68.14 -10.67 -22.83
N GLY A 4 67.78 -10.75 -24.13
CA GLY A 4 66.42 -10.52 -24.60
C GLY A 4 65.42 -11.54 -24.05
N GLY A 5 65.81 -12.82 -23.93
CA GLY A 5 64.98 -13.85 -23.30
C GLY A 5 64.70 -13.55 -21.83
N LEU A 6 65.73 -13.16 -21.07
CA LEU A 6 65.59 -12.74 -19.67
C LEU A 6 64.63 -11.55 -19.53
N ALA A 7 64.83 -10.50 -20.33
CA ALA A 7 63.99 -9.31 -20.31
C ALA A 7 62.53 -9.64 -20.64
N LEU A 8 62.28 -10.46 -21.67
CA LEU A 8 60.94 -10.89 -22.05
C LEU A 8 60.27 -11.74 -20.94
N GLY A 9 61.01 -12.67 -20.33
CA GLY A 9 60.50 -13.48 -19.22
C GLY A 9 60.12 -12.62 -18.01
N MET A 10 60.97 -11.68 -17.61
CA MET A 10 60.66 -10.75 -16.53
C MET A 10 59.47 -9.85 -16.86
N ALA A 11 59.36 -9.37 -18.10
CA ALA A 11 58.24 -8.54 -18.54
C ALA A 11 56.90 -9.30 -18.51
N LEU A 12 56.87 -10.54 -18.97
CA LEU A 12 55.65 -11.37 -18.97
C LEU A 12 55.19 -11.72 -17.55
N ALA A 13 56.12 -12.10 -16.68
CA ALA A 13 55.82 -12.37 -15.28
C ALA A 13 55.37 -11.10 -14.53
N GLY A 14 56.00 -9.96 -14.80
CA GLY A 14 55.61 -8.66 -14.26
C GLY A 14 54.23 -8.22 -14.74
N ALA A 15 53.91 -8.39 -16.02
CA ALA A 15 52.59 -8.08 -16.56
C ALA A 15 51.49 -8.96 -15.94
N TYR A 16 51.73 -10.27 -15.82
CA TYR A 16 50.81 -11.17 -15.12
C TYR A 16 50.64 -10.78 -13.65
N GLY A 17 51.75 -10.45 -12.96
CA GLY A 17 51.72 -10.04 -11.57
C GLY A 17 51.00 -8.73 -11.30
N ALA A 18 51.18 -7.73 -12.17
CA ALA A 18 50.43 -6.48 -12.11
C ALA A 18 48.93 -6.71 -12.32
N LEU A 19 48.55 -7.57 -13.27
CA LEU A 19 47.15 -7.94 -13.50
C LEU A 19 46.56 -8.69 -12.32
N ALA A 20 47.31 -9.62 -11.71
CA ALA A 20 46.87 -10.34 -10.52
C ALA A 20 46.69 -9.41 -9.32
N LEU A 21 47.63 -8.49 -9.06
CA LEU A 21 47.50 -7.46 -8.02
C LEU A 21 46.23 -6.63 -8.19
N LEU A 22 45.99 -6.14 -9.40
CA LEU A 22 44.83 -5.29 -9.72
C LEU A 22 43.50 -6.06 -9.71
N ALA A 23 43.52 -7.36 -9.99
CA ALA A 23 42.31 -8.19 -10.08
C ALA A 23 41.95 -8.90 -8.78
N GLN A 24 42.88 -9.02 -7.82
CA GLN A 24 42.69 -9.83 -6.62
C GLN A 24 42.65 -9.02 -5.32
N GLY A 25 43.18 -7.80 -5.24
CA GLY A 25 43.17 -7.00 -4.01
C GLY A 25 43.80 -7.73 -2.81
N HIS A 26 44.64 -8.73 -3.08
CA HIS A 26 45.26 -9.59 -2.08
C HIS A 26 46.30 -8.84 -1.26
N ASP A 27 46.70 -9.45 -0.14
CA ASP A 27 47.81 -9.00 0.67
C ASP A 27 49.06 -8.85 -0.21
N ALA A 28 49.53 -7.61 -0.37
CA ALA A 28 50.52 -7.23 -1.38
C ALA A 28 51.81 -8.07 -1.28
N ARG A 29 52.11 -8.58 -0.08
CA ARG A 29 53.25 -9.44 0.21
C ARG A 29 53.19 -10.78 -0.50
N LEU A 30 52.05 -11.47 -0.47
CA LEU A 30 51.89 -12.79 -1.11
C LEU A 30 52.01 -12.66 -2.63
N CYS A 31 51.42 -11.60 -3.20
CA CYS A 31 51.51 -11.36 -4.62
C CYS A 31 52.93 -10.97 -5.06
N LEU A 32 53.66 -10.16 -4.28
CA LEU A 32 55.06 -9.84 -4.56
C LEU A 32 55.95 -11.09 -4.53
N VAL A 33 55.75 -11.99 -3.56
CA VAL A 33 56.53 -13.24 -3.45
C VAL A 33 56.23 -14.17 -4.62
N THR A 34 54.95 -14.39 -4.96
CA THR A 34 54.56 -15.29 -6.06
C THR A 34 55.00 -14.77 -7.42
N THR A 35 54.87 -13.47 -7.67
CA THR A 35 55.29 -12.83 -8.92
C THR A 35 56.81 -12.73 -9.03
N GLY A 36 57.51 -12.46 -7.93
CA GLY A 36 58.97 -12.50 -7.87
C GLY A 36 59.53 -13.90 -8.16
N ALA A 37 58.95 -14.93 -7.54
CA ALA A 37 59.35 -16.32 -7.79
C ALA A 37 59.07 -16.75 -9.23
N LEU A 38 57.88 -16.40 -9.77
CA LEU A 38 57.52 -16.66 -11.17
C LEU A 38 58.44 -15.92 -12.14
N GLY A 39 58.77 -14.66 -11.85
CA GLY A 39 59.67 -13.83 -12.64
C GLY A 39 61.09 -14.40 -12.66
N ALA A 40 61.63 -14.79 -11.51
CA ALA A 40 62.93 -15.44 -11.43
C ALA A 40 62.94 -16.77 -12.22
N ALA A 41 61.93 -17.62 -12.03
CA ALA A 41 61.85 -18.91 -12.72
C ALA A 41 61.71 -18.75 -14.24
N LEU A 42 60.77 -17.93 -14.71
CA LEU A 42 60.53 -17.69 -16.14
C LEU A 42 61.69 -16.93 -16.78
N GLY A 43 62.21 -15.91 -16.11
CA GLY A 43 63.35 -15.12 -16.56
C GLY A 43 64.61 -15.96 -16.72
N LEU A 44 64.97 -16.77 -15.72
CA LEU A 44 66.12 -17.67 -15.81
C LEU A 44 65.91 -18.78 -16.84
N ALA A 45 64.71 -19.37 -16.92
CA ALA A 45 64.39 -20.37 -17.94
C ALA A 45 64.57 -19.80 -19.36
N MET A 46 64.08 -18.59 -19.61
CA MET A 46 64.23 -17.89 -20.89
C MET A 46 65.67 -17.42 -21.15
N ALA A 47 66.46 -17.13 -20.11
CA ALA A 47 67.84 -16.70 -20.25
C ALA A 47 68.77 -17.85 -20.68
N PHE A 48 68.57 -19.04 -20.10
CA PHE A 48 69.50 -20.17 -20.24
C PHE A 48 69.00 -21.26 -21.18
N SER A 49 67.69 -21.51 -21.31
CA SER A 49 67.14 -22.59 -22.14
C SER A 49 66.69 -22.10 -23.51
N GLY A 50 67.20 -22.70 -24.59
CA GLY A 50 66.62 -22.55 -25.93
C GLY A 50 65.23 -23.18 -26.03
N GLU A 51 65.02 -24.26 -25.29
CA GLU A 51 63.77 -25.01 -25.27
C GLU A 51 62.62 -24.18 -24.70
N ALA A 52 62.86 -23.58 -23.53
CA ALA A 52 61.88 -22.72 -22.87
C ALA A 52 61.55 -21.48 -23.71
N ARG A 53 62.55 -20.88 -24.37
CA ARG A 53 62.35 -19.73 -25.26
C ARG A 53 61.36 -20.00 -26.38
N VAL A 54 61.55 -21.10 -27.09
CA VAL A 54 60.65 -21.49 -28.19
C VAL A 54 59.26 -21.82 -27.64
N ALA A 55 59.16 -22.56 -26.52
CA ALA A 55 57.88 -22.91 -25.92
C ALA A 55 57.07 -21.66 -25.50
N VAL A 56 57.70 -20.67 -24.86
CA VAL A 56 57.03 -19.43 -24.45
C VAL A 56 56.64 -18.57 -25.66
N LEU A 57 57.49 -18.49 -26.69
CA LEU A 57 57.15 -17.78 -27.93
C LEU A 57 55.99 -18.43 -28.70
N LEU A 58 55.89 -19.77 -28.67
CA LEU A 58 54.75 -20.51 -29.22
C LEU A 58 53.49 -20.38 -28.35
N ALA A 59 53.63 -20.21 -27.03
CA ALA A 59 52.52 -20.01 -26.11
C ALA A 59 51.88 -18.61 -26.23
N LEU A 60 52.62 -17.59 -26.63
CA LEU A 60 52.12 -16.21 -26.76
C LEU A 60 50.88 -16.09 -27.70
N PRO A 61 50.90 -16.64 -28.92
CA PRO A 61 49.71 -16.67 -29.79
C PRO A 61 48.54 -17.46 -29.21
N HIS A 62 48.80 -18.45 -28.32
CA HIS A 62 47.74 -19.25 -27.69
C HIS A 62 46.88 -18.42 -26.73
N VAL A 63 47.37 -17.30 -26.20
CA VAL A 63 46.56 -16.37 -25.40
C VAL A 63 45.36 -15.81 -26.18
N PHE A 64 45.47 -15.70 -27.52
CA PHE A 64 44.38 -15.22 -28.38
C PHE A 64 43.38 -16.32 -28.81
N THR A 65 43.63 -17.58 -28.43
CA THR A 65 42.75 -18.71 -28.76
C THR A 65 41.53 -18.77 -27.82
N ARG A 66 40.63 -19.75 -28.03
CA ARG A 66 39.40 -19.86 -27.23
C ARG A 66 39.68 -19.97 -25.73
N GLU A 67 40.63 -20.81 -25.34
CA GLU A 67 41.00 -21.01 -23.93
C GLU A 67 41.66 -19.76 -23.33
N GLY A 68 42.60 -19.15 -24.06
CA GLY A 68 43.26 -17.91 -23.62
C GLY A 68 42.30 -16.71 -23.51
N LYS A 69 41.25 -16.65 -24.33
CA LYS A 69 40.21 -15.62 -24.22
C LYS A 69 39.40 -15.72 -22.94
N VAL A 70 39.10 -16.94 -22.46
CA VAL A 70 38.40 -17.11 -21.18
C VAL A 70 39.27 -16.58 -20.06
N LEU A 71 40.58 -16.88 -20.08
CA LEU A 71 41.54 -16.36 -19.12
C LEU A 71 41.61 -14.82 -19.12
N VAL A 72 41.74 -14.21 -20.31
CA VAL A 72 41.78 -12.75 -20.47
C VAL A 72 40.46 -12.10 -20.02
N LEU A 73 39.32 -12.73 -20.33
CA LEU A 73 38.00 -12.23 -19.92
C LEU A 73 37.84 -12.25 -18.40
N VAL A 74 38.24 -13.34 -17.74
CA VAL A 74 38.20 -13.47 -16.27
C VAL A 74 39.09 -12.42 -15.61
N LEU A 75 40.32 -12.23 -16.10
CA LEU A 75 41.24 -11.20 -15.57
C LEU A 75 40.69 -9.79 -15.79
N ALA A 76 40.14 -9.51 -16.98
CA ALA A 76 39.53 -8.22 -17.30
C ALA A 76 38.29 -7.94 -16.42
N LEU A 77 37.46 -8.96 -16.17
CA LEU A 77 36.31 -8.85 -15.28
C LEU A 77 36.75 -8.64 -13.82
N GLY A 78 37.82 -9.31 -13.38
CA GLY A 78 38.43 -9.11 -12.06
C GLY A 78 38.86 -7.66 -11.85
N VAL A 79 39.63 -7.11 -12.79
CA VAL A 79 40.05 -5.70 -12.76
C VAL A 79 38.85 -4.76 -12.83
N ALA A 80 37.82 -5.07 -13.63
CA ALA A 80 36.62 -4.24 -13.74
C ALA A 80 35.82 -4.20 -12.42
N VAL A 81 35.63 -5.34 -11.76
CA VAL A 81 34.86 -5.45 -10.51
C VAL A 81 35.59 -4.76 -9.36
N GLN A 82 36.91 -4.98 -9.23
CA GLN A 82 37.69 -4.41 -8.12
C GLN A 82 38.08 -2.94 -8.31
N GLY A 83 38.19 -2.47 -9.56
CA GLY A 83 38.50 -1.07 -9.86
C GLY A 83 37.23 -0.26 -10.19
N PRO A 84 36.88 -0.12 -11.48
CA PRO A 84 35.77 0.72 -11.93
C PRO A 84 34.43 0.47 -11.24
N CYS A 85 33.99 -0.78 -11.07
CA CYS A 85 32.70 -1.06 -10.45
C CYS A 85 32.66 -0.65 -8.97
N ALA A 86 33.74 -0.90 -8.23
CA ALA A 86 33.88 -0.45 -6.86
C ALA A 86 33.88 1.09 -6.77
N ASN A 87 34.54 1.76 -7.73
CA ASN A 87 34.55 3.23 -7.79
C ASN A 87 33.17 3.81 -8.16
N ILE A 88 32.45 3.19 -9.10
CA ILE A 88 31.07 3.56 -9.45
C ILE A 88 30.17 3.42 -8.23
N LEU A 89 30.29 2.32 -7.48
CA LEU A 89 29.48 2.09 -6.28
C LEU A 89 29.74 3.18 -5.22
N LEU A 90 31.00 3.57 -5.03
CA LEU A 90 31.40 4.65 -4.13
C LEU A 90 30.95 6.04 -4.61
N ASN A 91 31.02 6.30 -5.91
CA ASN A 91 30.55 7.55 -6.50
C ASN A 91 29.03 7.67 -6.37
N PHE A 92 28.31 6.56 -6.60
CA PHE A 92 26.87 6.48 -6.45
C PHE A 92 26.44 6.63 -4.99
N SER A 93 27.13 6.02 -4.03
CA SER A 93 26.78 6.18 -2.61
C SER A 93 26.88 7.64 -2.17
N ARG A 94 27.99 8.31 -2.53
CA ARG A 94 28.19 9.75 -2.27
C ARG A 94 27.15 10.62 -2.98
N ALA A 95 26.77 10.26 -4.20
CA ALA A 95 25.71 10.93 -4.93
C ALA A 95 24.37 10.83 -4.21
N ALA A 96 24.01 9.62 -3.81
CA ALA A 96 22.74 9.31 -3.17
C ALA A 96 22.65 9.97 -1.79
N GLU A 97 23.73 9.98 -0.99
CA GLU A 97 23.83 10.73 0.27
C GLU A 97 23.65 12.24 0.06
N SER A 98 24.33 12.81 -0.95
CA SER A 98 24.22 14.24 -1.26
C SER A 98 22.81 14.62 -1.71
N LEU A 99 22.18 13.79 -2.55
CA LEU A 99 20.81 13.97 -3.02
C LEU A 99 19.80 13.80 -1.88
N ALA A 100 20.00 12.82 -1.00
CA ALA A 100 19.18 12.62 0.17
C ALA A 100 19.20 13.84 1.10
N CYS A 101 20.39 14.39 1.39
CA CYS A 101 20.53 15.61 2.18
C CYS A 101 19.82 16.81 1.52
N GLY A 102 19.98 16.98 0.19
CA GLY A 102 19.27 18.04 -0.54
C GLY A 102 17.76 17.87 -0.52
N ALA A 103 17.27 16.63 -0.65
CA ALA A 103 15.85 16.31 -0.60
C ALA A 103 15.27 16.46 0.81
N GLU A 104 16.03 16.13 1.87
CA GLU A 104 15.64 16.39 3.26
C GLU A 104 15.57 17.88 3.56
N LEU A 105 16.54 18.67 3.08
CA LEU A 105 16.49 20.13 3.19
C LEU A 105 15.27 20.70 2.47
N ALA A 106 14.99 20.22 1.25
CA ALA A 106 13.81 20.62 0.49
C ALA A 106 12.51 20.22 1.22
N LEU A 107 12.45 18.99 1.76
CA LEU A 107 11.32 18.51 2.55
C LEU A 107 11.11 19.36 3.80
N ASN A 108 12.17 19.67 4.55
CA ASN A 108 12.08 20.51 5.75
C ASN A 108 11.61 21.94 5.40
N GLN A 109 12.13 22.52 4.33
CA GLN A 109 11.65 23.80 3.82
C GLN A 109 10.20 23.75 3.35
N THR A 110 9.75 22.66 2.72
CA THR A 110 8.35 22.49 2.31
C THR A 110 7.44 22.21 3.50
N ALA A 111 7.89 21.49 4.52
CA ALA A 111 7.16 21.24 5.75
C ALA A 111 6.93 22.55 6.50
N GLU A 112 7.95 23.40 6.62
CA GLU A 112 7.81 24.73 7.22
C GLU A 112 6.83 25.63 6.43
N ARG A 113 6.88 25.59 5.09
CA ARG A 113 5.92 26.30 4.25
C ARG A 113 4.50 25.74 4.36
N MET A 114 4.37 24.42 4.44
CA MET A 114 3.08 23.73 4.60
C MET A 114 2.47 24.03 5.97
N GLU A 115 3.28 24.12 7.03
CA GLU A 115 2.84 24.53 8.36
C GLU A 115 2.33 25.98 8.35
N ARG A 116 3.03 26.89 7.64
CA ARG A 116 2.52 28.26 7.41
C ARG A 116 1.24 28.29 6.57
N ALA A 117 1.09 27.41 5.58
CA ALA A 117 -0.14 27.28 4.79
C ALA A 117 -1.29 26.61 5.57
N ARG A 118 -0.98 25.82 6.61
CA ARG A 118 -1.95 25.19 7.50
C ARG A 118 -2.61 26.19 8.44
N GLN A 119 -1.87 27.20 8.92
CA GLN A 119 -2.40 28.22 9.83
C GLN A 119 -3.69 28.91 9.35
N PRO A 120 -3.79 29.44 8.11
CA PRO A 120 -5.03 30.06 7.64
C PRO A 120 -6.19 29.05 7.52
N LEU A 121 -5.89 27.78 7.23
CA LEU A 121 -6.88 26.71 7.22
C LEU A 121 -7.45 26.46 8.61
N LEU A 122 -6.60 26.43 9.66
CA LEU A 122 -7.03 26.30 11.05
C LEU A 122 -7.89 27.50 11.50
N ASP A 123 -7.52 28.73 11.12
CA ASP A 123 -8.31 29.94 11.43
C ASP A 123 -9.71 29.92 10.78
N VAL A 124 -9.81 29.49 9.51
CA VAL A 124 -11.10 29.31 8.83
C VAL A 124 -11.95 28.23 9.53
N LEU A 125 -11.33 27.12 9.93
CA LEU A 125 -12.00 26.06 10.69
C LEU A 125 -12.53 26.56 12.04
N ASP A 126 -11.77 27.40 12.75
CA ASP A 126 -12.20 27.99 14.02
C ASP A 126 -13.37 28.98 13.81
N LYS A 127 -13.37 29.75 12.72
CA LYS A 127 -14.54 30.59 12.35
C LYS A 127 -15.78 29.75 12.07
N ILE A 128 -15.65 28.63 11.36
CA ILE A 128 -16.76 27.70 11.11
C ILE A 128 -17.27 27.10 12.42
N LYS A 129 -16.37 26.74 13.34
CA LYS A 129 -16.72 26.24 14.67
C LYS A 129 -17.47 27.29 15.48
N ASP A 130 -17.07 28.57 15.44
CA ASP A 130 -17.78 29.65 16.13
C ASP A 130 -19.19 29.87 15.55
N ILE A 131 -19.34 29.81 14.21
CA ILE A 131 -20.65 29.86 13.55
C ILE A 131 -21.53 28.68 14.00
N ALA A 132 -20.99 27.46 14.00
CA ALA A 132 -21.70 26.27 14.46
C ALA A 132 -22.09 26.35 15.95
N GLN A 133 -21.22 26.90 16.80
CA GLN A 133 -21.52 27.14 18.22
C GLN A 133 -22.61 28.20 18.41
N LYS A 134 -22.58 29.29 17.63
CA LYS A 134 -23.65 30.30 17.64
C LYS A 134 -24.98 29.69 17.18
N ALA A 135 -24.99 28.89 16.12
CA ALA A 135 -26.17 28.17 15.67
C ALA A 135 -26.70 27.19 16.74
N LYS A 136 -25.80 26.47 17.44
CA LYS A 136 -26.17 25.62 18.58
C LYS A 136 -26.83 26.42 19.70
N ARG A 137 -26.29 27.58 20.08
CA ARG A 137 -26.91 28.46 21.10
C ARG A 137 -28.33 28.89 20.70
N VAL A 138 -28.56 29.16 19.41
CA VAL A 138 -29.88 29.47 18.86
C VAL A 138 -30.80 28.25 18.96
N GLY A 139 -30.35 27.08 18.52
CA GLY A 139 -31.10 25.82 18.64
C GLY A 139 -31.48 25.47 20.08
N ASP A 140 -30.59 25.71 21.04
CA ASP A 140 -30.85 25.51 22.47
C ASP A 140 -31.87 26.52 23.04
N ARG A 141 -31.89 27.75 22.51
CA ARG A 141 -32.89 28.76 22.89
C ARG A 141 -34.26 28.38 22.36
N VAL A 142 -34.35 27.95 21.10
CA VAL A 142 -35.58 27.46 20.47
C VAL A 142 -36.12 26.25 21.24
N ARG A 143 -35.27 25.26 21.53
CA ARG A 143 -35.67 24.08 22.32
C ARG A 143 -36.26 24.47 23.68
N ARG A 144 -35.60 25.38 24.41
CA ARG A 144 -36.09 25.84 25.73
C ARG A 144 -37.43 26.54 25.64
N PHE A 145 -37.62 27.38 24.61
CA PHE A 145 -38.89 28.05 24.36
C PHE A 145 -40.02 27.05 24.10
N PHE A 146 -39.80 26.09 23.21
CA PHE A 146 -40.81 25.06 22.93
C PHE A 146 -41.11 24.18 24.15
N ARG A 147 -40.12 23.81 24.96
CA ARG A 147 -40.37 23.11 26.23
C ARG A 147 -41.27 23.91 27.17
N ALA A 148 -40.99 25.21 27.34
CA ALA A 148 -41.82 26.06 28.20
C ALA A 148 -43.28 26.13 27.73
N ILE A 149 -43.51 26.20 26.40
CA ILE A 149 -44.87 26.14 25.84
C ILE A 149 -45.52 24.78 26.11
N MET A 150 -44.81 23.68 25.83
CA MET A 150 -45.35 22.33 26.05
C MET A 150 -45.66 22.10 27.53
N ASP A 151 -44.83 22.59 28.45
CA ASP A 151 -45.07 22.52 29.88
C ASP A 151 -46.34 23.29 30.26
N ALA A 152 -46.51 24.52 29.75
CA ALA A 152 -47.70 25.33 29.98
C ALA A 152 -48.98 24.65 29.46
N VAL A 153 -48.97 24.10 28.24
CA VAL A 153 -50.12 23.36 27.70
C VAL A 153 -50.37 22.07 28.50
N SER A 154 -49.31 21.40 28.97
CA SER A 154 -49.43 20.25 29.87
C SER A 154 -50.05 20.61 31.22
N HIS A 155 -49.86 21.83 31.73
CA HIS A 155 -50.61 22.32 32.90
C HIS A 155 -52.10 22.45 32.61
N VAL A 156 -52.47 22.99 31.43
CA VAL A 156 -53.88 23.11 31.00
C VAL A 156 -54.52 21.73 30.85
N ALA A 157 -53.84 20.79 30.19
CA ALA A 157 -54.31 19.41 30.04
C ALA A 157 -54.56 18.74 31.41
N ARG A 158 -53.64 18.92 32.37
CA ARG A 158 -53.81 18.43 33.75
C ARG A 158 -55.01 19.07 34.46
N ALA A 159 -55.22 20.37 34.29
CA ALA A 159 -56.37 21.06 34.87
C ALA A 159 -57.70 20.52 34.29
N LEU A 160 -57.78 20.34 32.97
CA LEU A 160 -58.94 19.76 32.30
C LEU A 160 -59.21 18.32 32.76
N ARG A 161 -58.17 17.53 32.97
CA ARG A 161 -58.28 16.18 33.54
C ARG A 161 -58.83 16.19 34.96
N ASN A 162 -58.42 17.15 35.79
CA ASN A 162 -58.95 17.31 37.14
C ASN A 162 -60.42 17.73 37.13
N VAL A 163 -60.81 18.64 36.23
CA VAL A 163 -62.22 19.04 36.02
C VAL A 163 -63.05 17.83 35.57
N TRP A 164 -62.52 17.01 34.66
CA TRP A 164 -63.17 15.78 34.23
C TRP A 164 -63.36 14.78 35.38
N LEU A 165 -62.33 14.57 36.21
CA LEU A 165 -62.40 13.70 37.38
C LEU A 165 -63.46 14.17 38.38
N TRP A 166 -63.57 15.49 38.58
CA TRP A 166 -64.60 16.07 39.44
C TRP A 166 -66.00 15.85 38.87
N LEU A 167 -66.22 16.14 37.58
CA LEU A 167 -67.50 15.91 36.89
C LEU A 167 -67.93 14.45 36.96
N SER A 168 -66.99 13.50 36.83
CA SER A 168 -67.27 12.08 36.99
C SER A 168 -67.83 11.76 38.38
N ARG A 169 -67.16 12.25 39.44
CA ARG A 169 -67.60 12.00 40.82
C ARG A 169 -68.97 12.59 41.11
N VAL A 170 -69.27 13.78 40.58
CA VAL A 170 -70.60 14.39 40.73
C VAL A 170 -71.67 13.55 40.02
N GLY A 171 -71.37 13.02 38.83
CA GLY A 171 -72.26 12.08 38.13
C GLY A 171 -72.52 10.80 38.91
N ASP A 172 -71.48 10.25 39.55
CA ASP A 172 -71.59 9.04 40.37
C ASP A 172 -72.48 9.28 41.62
N VAL A 173 -72.27 10.39 42.34
CA VAL A 173 -73.09 10.78 43.49
C VAL A 173 -74.55 11.03 43.09
N CYS A 174 -74.80 11.61 41.91
CA CYS A 174 -76.16 11.84 41.39
C CYS A 174 -76.92 10.52 41.22
N ASN A 175 -76.26 9.52 40.62
CA ASN A 175 -76.81 8.19 40.43
C ASN A 175 -77.05 7.44 41.75
N GLU A 176 -76.19 7.68 42.75
CA GLU A 176 -76.26 7.02 44.06
C GLU A 176 -77.39 7.60 44.94
N GLN A 177 -77.58 8.93 44.93
CA GLN A 177 -78.56 9.63 45.79
C GLN A 177 -79.99 9.64 45.23
N LEU A 178 -80.19 9.84 43.92
CA LEU A 178 -81.54 9.95 43.34
C LEU A 178 -82.15 8.59 42.95
N GLY A 179 -81.32 7.55 42.78
CA GLY A 179 -81.70 6.24 42.29
C GLY A 179 -82.17 6.28 40.83
N SER A 180 -82.04 5.15 40.10
CA SER A 180 -82.55 5.09 38.73
C SER A 180 -84.09 5.24 38.72
N PRO A 181 -84.68 5.87 37.68
CA PRO A 181 -86.13 6.05 37.56
C PRO A 181 -86.91 4.73 37.73
N PHE A 182 -86.32 3.62 37.29
CA PHE A 182 -86.84 2.27 37.51
C PHE A 182 -86.95 1.86 38.99
N ARG A 183 -85.92 2.16 39.79
CA ARG A 183 -85.92 1.86 41.23
C ARG A 183 -86.87 2.76 42.01
N ARG A 184 -87.26 3.91 41.46
CA ARG A 184 -88.30 4.78 42.05
C ARG A 184 -89.71 4.30 41.69
N CYS A 185 -89.92 3.79 40.47
CA CYS A 185 -91.18 3.14 40.06
C CYS A 185 -91.48 1.90 40.93
N LEU A 186 -90.48 1.03 41.13
CA LEU A 186 -90.64 -0.17 41.96
C LEU A 186 -91.04 0.17 43.41
N ARG A 187 -90.38 1.18 44.00
CA ARG A 187 -90.67 1.65 45.36
C ARG A 187 -92.10 2.15 45.54
N LEU A 188 -92.72 2.75 44.52
CA LEU A 188 -94.10 3.24 44.61
C LEU A 188 -95.11 2.08 44.78
N PHE A 189 -94.92 1.00 44.02
CA PHE A 189 -95.79 -0.18 44.14
C PHE A 189 -95.55 -0.95 45.43
N GLU A 190 -94.32 -0.98 45.92
CA GLU A 190 -93.97 -1.55 47.23
C GLU A 190 -94.61 -0.78 48.38
N ASP A 191 -94.46 0.54 48.39
CA ASP A 191 -95.08 1.40 49.40
C ASP A 191 -96.62 1.35 49.36
N ALA A 192 -97.22 1.12 48.19
CA ALA A 192 -98.67 0.99 48.04
C ALA A 192 -99.17 -0.34 48.61
N GLN A 193 -98.45 -1.43 48.34
CA GLN A 193 -98.72 -2.74 48.93
C GLN A 193 -98.61 -2.68 50.45
N ASP A 194 -97.51 -2.13 50.98
CA ASP A 194 -97.29 -2.02 52.42
C ASP A 194 -98.33 -1.17 53.14
N ARG A 195 -98.85 -0.12 52.48
CA ARG A 195 -99.93 0.70 53.03
C ARG A 195 -101.26 -0.04 53.03
N CYS A 196 -101.55 -0.82 51.99
CA CYS A 196 -102.75 -1.65 51.92
C CYS A 196 -102.75 -2.71 53.02
N GLU A 197 -101.62 -3.41 53.21
CA GLU A 197 -101.49 -4.45 54.24
C GLU A 197 -101.67 -3.87 55.64
N ARG A 198 -101.17 -2.65 55.89
CA ARG A 198 -101.37 -1.94 57.17
C ARG A 198 -102.79 -1.44 57.39
N ALA A 199 -103.49 -1.01 56.33
CA ALA A 199 -104.84 -0.45 56.45
C ALA A 199 -105.91 -1.53 56.65
N VAL A 200 -105.71 -2.73 56.11
CA VAL A 200 -106.69 -3.83 56.21
C VAL A 200 -106.00 -5.13 56.67
N PRO A 201 -105.55 -5.21 57.94
CA PRO A 201 -104.69 -6.30 58.42
C PRO A 201 -105.37 -7.68 58.33
N PHE A 202 -106.70 -7.73 58.49
CA PHE A 202 -107.46 -8.97 58.46
C PHE A 202 -107.61 -9.57 57.05
N LEU A 203 -107.43 -8.76 56.00
CA LEU A 203 -107.60 -9.15 54.59
C LEU A 203 -106.33 -8.86 53.76
N PHE A 204 -105.14 -8.97 54.37
CA PHE A 204 -103.86 -8.58 53.77
C PHE A 204 -103.54 -9.31 52.44
N PHE A 205 -104.04 -10.54 52.24
CA PHE A 205 -103.80 -11.32 51.02
C PHE A 205 -104.36 -10.66 49.76
N LEU A 206 -105.37 -9.79 49.88
CA LEU A 206 -105.91 -9.03 48.75
C LEU A 206 -104.93 -7.96 48.24
N CYS A 207 -104.00 -7.48 49.08
CA CYS A 207 -103.00 -6.48 48.71
C CYS A 207 -101.88 -7.02 47.79
N TYR A 208 -101.72 -8.35 47.71
CA TYR A 208 -100.75 -9.00 46.83
C TYR A 208 -101.07 -8.84 45.33
N ILE A 209 -102.29 -8.44 44.98
CA ILE A 209 -102.68 -8.17 43.59
C ILE A 209 -101.88 -7.00 42.98
N ILE A 210 -101.18 -6.20 43.80
CA ILE A 210 -100.32 -5.09 43.37
C ILE A 210 -98.97 -5.59 42.82
N VAL A 211 -98.49 -6.77 43.22
CA VAL A 211 -97.18 -7.32 42.85
C VAL A 211 -96.99 -7.53 41.33
N PRO A 212 -97.95 -8.09 40.56
CA PRO A 212 -97.81 -8.27 39.11
C PRO A 212 -97.64 -6.96 38.35
N PHE A 213 -98.23 -5.86 38.84
CA PHE A 213 -98.13 -4.54 38.21
C PHE A 213 -96.71 -3.96 38.29
N LYS A 214 -95.83 -4.46 39.17
CA LYS A 214 -94.40 -4.08 39.20
C LYS A 214 -93.68 -4.37 37.88
N ALA A 215 -94.15 -5.36 37.10
CA ALA A 215 -93.58 -5.68 35.78
C ALA A 215 -93.71 -4.52 34.77
N LEU A 216 -94.69 -3.62 34.95
CA LEU A 216 -94.87 -2.44 34.09
C LEU A 216 -93.71 -1.44 34.24
N CYS A 217 -93.04 -1.39 35.39
CA CYS A 217 -91.84 -0.57 35.57
C CYS A 217 -90.71 -1.00 34.61
N GLY A 218 -90.65 -2.28 34.21
CA GLY A 218 -89.68 -2.81 33.24
C GLY A 218 -89.89 -2.32 31.81
N LEU A 219 -91.13 -1.91 31.46
CA LEU A 219 -91.42 -1.29 30.17
C LEU A 219 -90.89 0.14 30.11
N ALA A 220 -90.92 0.88 31.22
CA ALA A 220 -90.34 2.22 31.32
C ALA A 220 -88.81 2.22 31.19
N GLN A 221 -88.12 1.17 31.65
CA GLN A 221 -86.67 1.02 31.47
C GLN A 221 -86.28 0.98 29.99
N ARG A 222 -87.06 0.29 29.14
CA ARG A 222 -86.75 0.17 27.70
C ARG A 222 -86.97 1.48 26.92
N ALA A 223 -87.86 2.34 27.40
CA ALA A 223 -88.11 3.66 26.81
C ALA A 223 -87.03 4.70 27.16
N TRP A 224 -86.22 4.47 28.21
CA TRP A 224 -85.22 5.42 28.71
C TRP A 224 -83.77 5.06 28.36
N ASP A 225 -83.52 3.90 27.73
CA ASP A 225 -82.16 3.44 27.41
C ASP A 225 -81.61 4.20 26.17
N PRO A 226 -80.67 5.15 26.29
CA PRO A 226 -80.16 5.87 25.15
C PRO A 226 -78.96 5.09 24.59
N ARG A 227 -79.22 3.97 23.91
CA ARG A 227 -78.20 3.40 23.02
C ARG A 227 -78.10 4.27 21.78
N PRO A 228 -76.91 4.76 21.39
CA PRO A 228 -76.77 5.60 20.23
C PRO A 228 -76.80 4.71 18.98
N GLY A 229 -77.91 4.74 18.25
CA GLY A 229 -78.07 3.98 17.01
C GLY A 229 -79.25 4.42 16.16
N GLY A 230 -79.09 5.53 15.43
CA GLY A 230 -79.71 5.74 14.12
C GLY A 230 -81.01 6.58 14.04
N GLY A 231 -80.92 7.71 13.32
CA GLY A 231 -81.92 8.10 12.31
C GLY A 231 -83.15 8.92 12.75
N THR A 232 -83.22 10.15 12.26
CA THR A 232 -84.33 11.12 12.33
C THR A 232 -85.59 10.75 11.52
N ARG A 233 -86.78 11.06 12.06
CA ARG A 233 -88.01 11.57 11.39
C ARG A 233 -89.07 11.78 12.48
N GLY A 234 -89.82 12.89 12.59
CA GLY A 234 -90.67 13.57 11.61
C GLY A 234 -91.94 13.96 12.39
N GLN A 235 -92.43 15.18 12.20
CA GLN A 235 -93.44 15.85 13.02
C GLN A 235 -94.87 15.65 12.47
N THR A 236 -95.89 15.52 13.33
CA THR A 236 -97.16 16.30 13.33
C THR A 236 -98.13 15.82 14.44
N PRO A 237 -99.07 16.69 14.89
CA PRO A 237 -99.66 16.63 16.23
C PRO A 237 -101.17 16.28 16.25
N GLY A 238 -101.58 15.55 17.28
CA GLY A 238 -102.98 15.35 17.61
C GLY A 238 -103.16 14.19 18.58
N ASP A 239 -103.09 14.47 19.88
CA ASP A 239 -103.81 13.80 20.99
C ASP A 239 -103.43 14.46 22.34
N PRO A 240 -104.34 14.46 23.34
CA PRO A 240 -104.25 15.32 24.53
C PRO A 240 -103.19 14.84 25.53
N PRO A 241 -102.73 15.72 26.45
CA PRO A 241 -101.63 15.39 27.34
C PRO A 241 -102.09 14.42 28.42
N VAL A 242 -101.52 13.22 28.43
CA VAL A 242 -101.56 12.37 29.62
C VAL A 242 -100.56 12.93 30.62
N VAL A 243 -101.14 13.51 31.67
CA VAL A 243 -100.47 14.10 32.82
C VAL A 243 -99.68 13.01 33.57
N THR A 244 -98.38 13.23 33.79
CA THR A 244 -97.58 12.52 34.81
C THR A 244 -96.56 13.48 35.43
N PRO A 245 -96.18 13.28 36.71
CA PRO A 245 -95.97 14.40 37.62
C PRO A 245 -94.59 15.04 37.53
N LEU A 246 -94.58 16.29 37.98
CA LEU A 246 -93.49 17.22 38.21
C LEU A 246 -92.19 16.58 38.78
N CYS A 247 -91.32 16.07 37.90
CA CYS A 247 -89.89 15.96 38.18
C CYS A 247 -89.03 16.03 36.89
N PRO A 248 -88.71 17.23 36.34
CA PRO A 248 -87.71 17.27 35.25
C PRO A 248 -86.59 18.32 35.33
N ALA A 249 -86.57 19.26 36.28
CA ALA A 249 -85.51 20.29 36.28
C ALA A 249 -84.21 19.85 37.00
N VAL A 250 -84.35 19.22 38.18
CA VAL A 250 -83.20 18.86 39.03
C VAL A 250 -82.40 17.71 38.43
N ALA A 251 -83.04 16.66 37.93
CA ALA A 251 -82.34 15.52 37.33
C ALA A 251 -81.63 15.87 36.01
N LEU A 252 -82.22 16.76 35.20
CA LEU A 252 -81.60 17.26 33.97
C LEU A 252 -80.32 18.05 34.28
N LEU A 253 -80.39 18.95 35.26
CA LEU A 253 -79.28 19.82 35.65
C LEU A 253 -78.14 19.04 36.34
N PHE A 254 -78.47 18.09 37.22
CA PHE A 254 -77.47 17.42 38.07
C PHE A 254 -76.97 16.06 37.55
N CYS A 255 -77.73 15.34 36.72
CA CYS A 255 -77.29 14.01 36.25
C CYS A 255 -76.98 13.98 34.74
N ILE A 256 -77.77 14.65 33.89
CA ILE A 256 -77.62 14.56 32.42
C ILE A 256 -76.52 15.51 31.92
N ILE A 257 -76.55 16.77 32.36
CA ILE A 257 -75.57 17.78 31.94
C ILE A 257 -74.14 17.37 32.33
N PRO A 258 -73.85 16.90 33.57
CA PRO A 258 -72.51 16.42 33.93
C PRO A 258 -72.03 15.24 33.08
N GLY A 259 -72.89 14.25 32.80
CA GLY A 259 -72.53 13.08 31.97
C GLY A 259 -72.22 13.45 30.52
N TYR A 260 -72.99 14.38 29.93
CA TYR A 260 -72.73 14.89 28.58
C TYR A 260 -71.40 15.66 28.52
N ILE A 261 -71.19 16.61 29.44
CA ILE A 261 -69.96 17.43 29.52
C ILE A 261 -68.74 16.54 29.77
N GLN A 262 -68.84 15.52 30.62
CA GLN A 262 -67.79 14.55 30.89
C GLN A 262 -67.37 13.80 29.62
N SER A 263 -68.34 13.32 28.84
CA SER A 263 -68.06 12.59 27.60
C SER A 263 -67.44 13.48 26.51
N PHE A 264 -67.87 14.75 26.44
CA PHE A 264 -67.35 15.76 25.55
C PHE A 264 -65.89 16.13 25.90
N LEU A 265 -65.62 16.48 27.16
CA LEU A 265 -64.27 16.85 27.61
C LEU A 265 -63.25 15.74 27.36
N ARG A 266 -63.60 14.46 27.58
CA ARG A 266 -62.67 13.34 27.37
C ARG A 266 -62.40 13.05 25.90
N ARG A 267 -63.45 12.98 25.07
CA ARG A 267 -63.31 12.56 23.66
C ARG A 267 -62.88 13.70 22.73
N LYS A 268 -63.32 14.93 23.00
CA LYS A 268 -63.09 16.07 22.11
C LYS A 268 -61.98 17.01 22.57
N VAL A 269 -61.57 16.97 23.85
CA VAL A 269 -60.61 17.93 24.41
C VAL A 269 -59.35 17.25 24.97
N SER A 270 -59.46 16.40 25.99
CA SER A 270 -58.30 15.87 26.73
C SER A 270 -57.38 14.98 25.88
N LYS A 271 -57.92 13.92 25.27
CA LYS A 271 -57.12 12.97 24.48
C LYS A 271 -56.42 13.62 23.28
N PRO A 272 -57.10 14.42 22.43
CA PRO A 272 -56.44 15.07 21.31
C PRO A 272 -55.28 15.99 21.73
N ILE A 273 -55.40 16.67 22.87
CA ILE A 273 -54.35 17.56 23.39
C ILE A 273 -53.14 16.76 23.86
N GLU A 274 -53.33 15.67 24.61
CA GLU A 274 -52.25 14.79 25.05
C GLU A 274 -51.50 14.17 23.85
N ASP A 275 -52.22 13.58 22.90
CA ASP A 275 -51.63 12.95 21.71
C ASP A 275 -50.88 13.95 20.81
N THR A 276 -51.32 15.21 20.79
CA THR A 276 -50.65 16.28 20.01
C THR A 276 -49.41 16.78 20.74
N LEU A 277 -49.46 16.92 22.07
CA LEU A 277 -48.31 17.31 22.87
C LEU A 277 -47.17 16.30 22.78
N ASP A 278 -47.47 15.00 22.86
CA ASP A 278 -46.45 13.96 22.80
C ASP A 278 -45.78 13.88 21.43
N ARG A 279 -46.55 14.06 20.34
CA ARG A 279 -45.99 14.15 18.99
C ARG A 279 -45.06 15.34 18.82
N VAL A 280 -45.48 16.52 19.28
CA VAL A 280 -44.64 17.72 19.24
C VAL A 280 -43.38 17.52 20.08
N ARG A 281 -43.50 16.92 21.27
CA ARG A 281 -42.35 16.69 22.16
C ARG A 281 -41.26 15.84 21.53
N GLN A 282 -41.63 14.81 20.77
CA GLN A 282 -40.68 13.90 20.11
C GLN A 282 -39.92 14.56 18.95
N GLU A 283 -40.55 15.48 18.23
CA GLU A 283 -39.94 16.21 17.10
C GLU A 283 -38.83 17.17 17.55
N PHE A 284 -38.91 17.71 18.79
CA PHE A 284 -38.03 18.81 19.24
C PHE A 284 -36.85 18.40 20.13
N GLU A 285 -36.62 17.11 20.38
CA GLU A 285 -35.45 16.62 21.14
C GLU A 285 -34.24 16.26 20.24
N PHE A 286 -33.53 17.26 19.70
CA PHE A 286 -32.29 17.02 18.92
C PHE A 286 -30.97 17.26 19.71
N ASN A 287 -30.20 16.25 20.11
CA ASN A 287 -28.90 16.51 20.77
C ASN A 287 -27.78 16.78 19.74
N ILE A 288 -27.48 18.05 19.46
CA ILE A 288 -26.41 18.41 18.50
C ILE A 288 -25.07 18.49 19.22
N SER A 289 -24.16 17.55 18.92
CA SER A 289 -22.73 17.63 19.25
C SER A 289 -21.92 17.98 18.00
N VAL A 290 -21.03 18.97 18.09
CA VAL A 290 -20.13 19.38 17.00
C VAL A 290 -18.71 19.07 17.44
N SER A 291 -18.10 18.01 16.89
CA SER A 291 -16.68 17.71 17.08
C SER A 291 -16.03 17.31 15.76
N HIS A 292 -15.04 18.10 15.32
CA HIS A 292 -14.12 17.75 14.23
C HIS A 292 -12.69 17.67 14.81
N ARG A 293 -12.00 16.55 14.58
CA ARG A 293 -10.55 16.40 14.77
C ARG A 293 -9.94 16.08 13.41
N PHE A 294 -9.05 16.95 12.94
CA PHE A 294 -8.18 16.69 11.78
C PHE A 294 -6.76 16.42 12.29
N ASP A 295 -6.30 15.19 12.14
CA ASP A 295 -4.92 14.78 12.45
C ASP A 295 -4.25 14.40 11.13
N VAL A 296 -3.48 15.33 10.54
CA VAL A 296 -2.69 15.08 9.33
C VAL A 296 -1.29 14.68 9.78
N ARG A 297 -1.00 13.38 9.72
CA ARG A 297 0.33 12.84 10.03
C ARG A 297 1.15 12.68 8.76
N LEU A 298 2.11 13.57 8.57
CA LEU A 298 3.17 13.45 7.56
C LEU A 298 4.43 12.96 8.28
N GLY A 299 4.51 11.65 8.52
CA GLY A 299 5.68 11.02 9.14
C GLY A 299 6.25 9.95 8.22
N ALA A 300 7.37 10.23 7.57
CA ALA A 300 8.15 9.20 6.89
C ALA A 300 8.87 8.34 7.94
N THR A 301 8.79 7.01 7.81
CA THR A 301 9.40 6.06 8.76
C THR A 301 10.91 5.88 8.56
N LYS A 302 11.46 6.35 7.43
CA LYS A 302 12.88 6.33 7.10
C LYS A 302 13.32 7.64 6.48
N SER A 303 14.57 8.02 6.76
CA SER A 303 15.21 9.16 6.11
C SER A 303 15.58 8.82 4.66
N LEU A 304 15.70 9.82 3.78
CA LEU A 304 16.08 9.55 2.38
C LEU A 304 17.52 9.04 2.29
N GLY A 305 18.37 9.41 3.26
CA GLY A 305 19.74 8.92 3.38
C GLY A 305 19.80 7.45 3.72
N GLU A 306 18.96 6.98 4.65
CA GLU A 306 18.87 5.57 5.02
C GLU A 306 18.40 4.69 3.85
N VAL A 307 17.45 5.17 3.04
CA VAL A 307 16.97 4.44 1.85
C VAL A 307 18.10 4.29 0.81
N ALA A 308 18.89 5.34 0.59
CA ALA A 308 20.04 5.30 -0.30
C ALA A 308 21.11 4.29 0.16
N LEU A 309 21.36 4.23 1.46
CA LEU A 309 22.35 3.35 2.07
C LEU A 309 21.92 1.88 2.02
N ASP A 310 20.64 1.58 2.29
CA ASP A 310 20.04 0.24 2.15
C ASP A 310 20.17 -0.30 0.71
N VAL A 311 19.93 0.56 -0.30
CA VAL A 311 20.06 0.17 -1.72
C VAL A 311 21.52 -0.15 -2.06
N MET A 312 22.46 0.67 -1.59
CA MET A 312 23.89 0.46 -1.82
C MET A 312 24.41 -0.82 -1.17
N GLU A 313 24.00 -1.09 0.07
CA GLU A 313 24.33 -2.34 0.77
C GLU A 313 23.74 -3.56 0.02
N GLY A 314 22.52 -3.43 -0.50
CA GLY A 314 21.89 -4.45 -1.33
C GLY A 314 22.66 -4.76 -2.62
N VAL A 315 23.21 -3.74 -3.30
CA VAL A 315 24.04 -3.92 -4.50
C VAL A 315 25.40 -4.54 -4.12
N GLY A 316 26.03 -4.06 -3.05
CA GLY A 316 27.30 -4.59 -2.54
C GLY A 316 27.22 -6.08 -2.21
N ARG A 317 26.17 -6.50 -1.49
CA ARG A 317 25.92 -7.93 -1.16
C ARG A 317 25.75 -8.82 -2.39
N ARG A 318 25.20 -8.29 -3.50
CA ARG A 318 25.06 -9.05 -4.75
C ARG A 318 26.37 -9.16 -5.53
N LEU A 319 27.30 -8.20 -5.36
CA LEU A 319 28.61 -8.21 -6.00
C LEU A 319 29.66 -9.02 -5.23
N GLU A 320 29.51 -9.18 -3.92
CA GLU A 320 30.40 -9.98 -3.05
C GLU A 320 30.69 -11.40 -3.59
N PRO A 321 29.70 -12.24 -3.96
CA PRO A 321 29.97 -13.58 -4.49
C PRO A 321 30.74 -13.55 -5.82
N LEU A 322 30.55 -12.51 -6.64
CA LEU A 322 31.28 -12.33 -7.88
C LEU A 322 32.78 -12.08 -7.60
N GLY A 323 33.09 -11.30 -6.57
CA GLY A 323 34.46 -11.06 -6.11
C GLY A 323 35.16 -12.34 -5.66
N HIS A 324 34.49 -13.17 -4.85
CA HIS A 324 35.03 -14.47 -4.42
C HIS A 324 35.26 -15.44 -5.58
N LEU A 325 34.31 -15.52 -6.53
CA LEU A 325 34.44 -16.36 -7.73
C LEU A 325 35.63 -15.92 -8.60
N LEU A 326 35.78 -14.62 -8.83
CA LEU A 326 36.91 -14.04 -9.57
C LEU A 326 38.25 -14.32 -8.87
N GLY A 327 38.27 -14.23 -7.55
CA GLY A 327 39.43 -14.61 -6.72
C GLY A 327 39.81 -16.09 -6.92
N LEU A 328 38.85 -17.00 -6.98
CA LEU A 328 39.13 -18.41 -7.25
C LEU A 328 39.62 -18.64 -8.69
N CYS A 329 38.98 -18.01 -9.68
CA CYS A 329 39.35 -18.17 -11.09
C CYS A 329 40.76 -17.63 -11.41
N THR A 330 41.21 -16.61 -10.68
CA THR A 330 42.58 -16.08 -10.80
C THR A 330 43.63 -17.01 -10.19
N HIS A 331 43.33 -17.78 -9.14
CA HIS A 331 44.23 -18.86 -8.70
C HIS A 331 44.33 -19.98 -9.74
N LEU A 332 43.20 -20.32 -10.37
CA LEU A 332 43.16 -21.28 -11.48
C LEU A 332 43.86 -20.76 -12.75
N SER A 333 44.13 -19.44 -12.84
CA SER A 333 44.80 -18.85 -13.99
C SER A 333 46.25 -19.34 -14.15
N LEU A 334 46.96 -19.62 -13.06
CA LEU A 334 48.29 -20.23 -13.10
C LEU A 334 48.26 -21.64 -13.71
N LEU A 335 47.23 -22.43 -13.38
CA LEU A 335 47.02 -23.75 -13.97
C LEU A 335 46.69 -23.65 -15.46
N ALA A 336 45.90 -22.65 -15.86
CA ALA A 336 45.61 -22.38 -17.26
C ALA A 336 46.86 -21.96 -18.05
N ILE A 337 47.73 -21.11 -17.46
CA ILE A 337 49.01 -20.72 -18.06
C ILE A 337 49.93 -21.94 -18.19
N LEU A 338 50.01 -22.78 -17.16
CA LEU A 338 50.76 -24.04 -17.21
C LEU A 338 50.22 -24.97 -18.29
N TYR A 339 48.90 -25.09 -18.43
CA TYR A 339 48.25 -25.88 -19.48
C TYR A 339 48.61 -25.38 -20.88
N ILE A 340 48.55 -24.07 -21.12
CA ILE A 340 48.95 -23.45 -22.39
C ILE A 340 50.43 -23.71 -22.68
N TYR A 341 51.29 -23.62 -21.67
CA TYR A 341 52.72 -23.95 -21.81
C TYR A 341 52.93 -25.42 -22.19
N LEU A 342 52.26 -26.36 -21.52
CA LEU A 342 52.33 -27.78 -21.85
C LEU A 342 51.81 -28.07 -23.27
N GLN A 343 50.78 -27.36 -23.72
CA GLN A 343 50.28 -27.46 -25.09
C GLN A 343 51.35 -27.00 -26.10
N ALA A 344 52.06 -25.91 -25.83
CA ALA A 344 53.16 -25.44 -26.68
C ALA A 344 54.33 -26.44 -26.74
N VAL A 345 54.69 -27.04 -25.61
CA VAL A 345 55.72 -28.10 -25.55
C VAL A 345 55.27 -29.34 -26.34
N ARG A 346 54.02 -29.77 -26.21
CA ARG A 346 53.46 -30.90 -26.97
C ARG A 346 53.40 -30.62 -28.47
N TYR A 347 53.02 -29.40 -28.86
CA TYR A 347 53.02 -28.97 -30.26
C TYR A 347 54.44 -29.06 -30.83
N ARG A 348 55.43 -28.52 -30.12
CA ARG A 348 56.83 -28.60 -30.52
C ARG A 348 57.31 -30.05 -30.63
N HIS A 349 56.98 -30.90 -29.67
CA HIS A 349 57.39 -32.31 -29.70
C HIS A 349 56.87 -33.01 -30.95
N ARG A 350 55.58 -32.83 -31.30
CA ARG A 350 55.00 -33.38 -32.53
C ARG A 350 55.61 -32.77 -33.78
N TYR A 351 55.81 -31.45 -33.79
CA TYR A 351 56.43 -30.75 -34.92
C TYR A 351 57.82 -31.32 -35.27
N LEU A 352 58.60 -31.73 -34.26
CA LEU A 352 59.94 -32.29 -34.46
C LEU A 352 59.98 -33.81 -34.75
N HIS A 353 58.94 -34.57 -34.39
CA HIS A 353 58.94 -36.04 -34.52
C HIS A 353 57.99 -36.57 -35.58
N ASP A 354 57.04 -35.77 -36.04
CA ASP A 354 56.05 -36.15 -37.04
C ASP A 354 56.17 -35.23 -38.27
N ASP A 355 56.82 -35.75 -39.32
CA ASP A 355 57.02 -35.04 -40.58
C ASP A 355 55.70 -34.62 -41.25
N MET A 356 54.58 -35.29 -40.93
CA MET A 356 53.26 -35.04 -41.54
C MET A 356 52.39 -34.05 -40.75
N PHE A 357 52.85 -33.53 -39.62
CA PHE A 357 52.04 -32.71 -38.71
C PHE A 357 51.72 -31.30 -39.24
N ASP A 358 52.65 -30.36 -39.12
CA ASP A 358 52.49 -28.95 -39.54
C ASP A 358 53.79 -28.40 -40.13
N ASN A 359 54.59 -29.29 -40.72
CA ASN A 359 55.91 -29.01 -41.29
C ASN A 359 55.80 -28.42 -42.71
N VAL A 360 55.07 -27.31 -42.84
CA VAL A 360 54.81 -26.62 -44.13
C VAL A 360 55.83 -25.51 -44.45
N TYR A 361 56.89 -25.37 -43.63
CA TYR A 361 57.83 -24.25 -43.71
C TYR A 361 59.12 -24.63 -44.44
N ILE A 362 59.49 -23.86 -45.48
CA ILE A 362 60.75 -24.04 -46.20
C ILE A 362 61.83 -23.16 -45.57
N THR A 363 62.66 -23.75 -44.73
CA THR A 363 63.71 -23.02 -44.00
C THR A 363 64.88 -22.62 -44.90
N ARG A 364 65.66 -21.62 -44.49
CA ARG A 364 66.91 -21.24 -45.19
C ARG A 364 67.90 -22.40 -45.28
N HIS A 365 67.89 -23.30 -44.29
CA HIS A 365 68.71 -24.50 -44.28
C HIS A 365 68.30 -25.48 -45.38
N PHE A 366 66.99 -25.70 -45.57
CA PHE A 366 66.47 -26.52 -46.67
C PHE A 366 66.89 -25.97 -48.04
N VAL A 367 66.76 -24.66 -48.24
CA VAL A 367 67.20 -24.00 -49.50
C VAL A 367 68.71 -24.16 -49.72
N ALA A 368 69.52 -24.04 -48.67
CA ALA A 368 70.97 -24.23 -48.76
C ALA A 368 71.34 -25.70 -49.08
N LEU A 369 70.61 -26.67 -48.53
CA LEU A 369 70.80 -28.09 -48.81
C LEU A 369 70.44 -28.42 -50.26
N ASP A 370 69.30 -27.92 -50.75
CA ASP A 370 68.85 -28.11 -52.13
C ASP A 370 69.84 -27.48 -53.13
N ARG A 371 70.39 -26.30 -52.80
CA ARG A 371 71.45 -25.65 -53.59
C ARG A 371 72.72 -26.49 -53.68
N ARG A 372 73.18 -27.09 -52.57
CA ARG A 372 74.36 -27.98 -52.58
C ARG A 372 74.12 -29.24 -53.42
N ARG A 373 72.89 -29.79 -53.41
CA ARG A 373 72.52 -30.93 -54.26
C ARG A 373 72.54 -30.54 -55.74
N ALA A 374 72.06 -29.34 -56.06
CA ALA A 374 72.12 -28.78 -57.42
C ALA A 374 73.56 -28.67 -57.93
N GLU A 375 74.46 -28.12 -57.10
CA GLU A 375 75.89 -27.98 -57.39
C GLU A 375 76.57 -29.34 -57.61
N GLY A 376 76.09 -30.40 -56.94
CA GLY A 376 76.54 -31.78 -57.13
C GLY A 376 75.88 -32.54 -58.28
N GLY A 377 75.03 -31.90 -59.10
CA GLY A 377 74.33 -32.55 -60.21
C GLY A 377 73.22 -33.52 -59.80
N HIS A 378 72.77 -33.48 -58.54
CA HIS A 378 71.67 -34.29 -58.04
C HIS A 378 70.30 -33.61 -58.30
N PRO A 379 69.19 -34.37 -58.34
CA PRO A 379 67.86 -33.80 -58.50
C PRO A 379 67.50 -32.84 -57.36
N THR A 380 66.94 -31.68 -57.72
CA THR A 380 66.51 -30.61 -56.80
C THR A 380 64.99 -30.62 -56.62
N VAL A 381 64.53 -30.15 -55.47
CA VAL A 381 63.10 -30.02 -55.14
C VAL A 381 62.56 -28.63 -55.51
N LEU A 382 63.43 -27.61 -55.59
CA LEU A 382 63.08 -26.27 -56.06
C LEU A 382 63.39 -26.14 -57.56
N PRO A 383 62.62 -25.33 -58.34
CA PRO A 383 61.54 -24.43 -57.94
C PRO A 383 60.17 -25.12 -57.76
N LEU A 384 59.40 -24.66 -56.76
CA LEU A 384 58.05 -25.15 -56.49
C LEU A 384 57.08 -24.87 -57.66
N THR A 385 56.22 -25.85 -57.94
CA THR A 385 55.11 -25.67 -58.89
C THR A 385 54.08 -24.65 -58.40
N HIS A 386 53.24 -24.14 -59.30
CA HIS A 386 52.21 -23.17 -58.95
C HIS A 386 51.24 -23.67 -57.86
N ARG A 387 50.97 -24.99 -57.81
CA ARG A 387 50.12 -25.60 -56.77
C ARG A 387 50.84 -25.72 -55.43
N GLU A 388 52.12 -26.07 -55.43
CA GLU A 388 52.94 -26.24 -54.22
C GLU A 388 53.28 -24.90 -53.55
N ARG A 389 53.43 -23.82 -54.33
CA ARG A 389 53.62 -22.45 -53.81
C ARG A 389 52.51 -21.99 -52.87
N GLY A 390 51.30 -22.56 -52.99
CA GLY A 390 50.19 -22.29 -52.08
C GLY A 390 50.22 -23.09 -50.78
N ARG A 391 51.01 -24.17 -50.73
CA ARG A 391 51.09 -25.10 -49.58
C ARG A 391 52.28 -24.80 -48.66
N TYR A 392 53.43 -24.40 -49.23
CA TYR A 392 54.66 -24.17 -48.46
C TYR A 392 54.96 -22.68 -48.25
N ILE A 393 55.42 -22.32 -47.06
CA ILE A 393 55.63 -20.93 -46.63
C ILE A 393 57.11 -20.69 -46.27
N PRO A 394 57.77 -19.65 -46.81
CA PRO A 394 59.10 -19.26 -46.34
C PRO A 394 59.01 -18.56 -44.97
N PRO A 395 59.76 -18.98 -43.94
CA PRO A 395 59.64 -18.47 -42.57
C PRO A 395 60.12 -17.01 -42.39
N ALA A 396 60.80 -16.44 -43.40
CA ALA A 396 61.19 -15.02 -43.39
C ALA A 396 60.10 -14.08 -43.95
N ALA A 397 59.01 -14.62 -44.50
CA ALA A 397 57.88 -13.81 -44.92
C ALA A 397 57.06 -13.40 -43.69
N LEU A 398 56.91 -12.09 -43.46
CA LEU A 398 56.00 -11.51 -42.45
C LEU A 398 54.51 -11.79 -42.75
N LEU A 399 54.19 -12.63 -43.74
CA LEU A 399 52.84 -12.90 -44.18
C LEU A 399 52.29 -14.15 -43.49
N LEU A 400 51.36 -13.93 -42.56
CA LEU A 400 50.50 -15.01 -42.07
C LEU A 400 49.74 -15.62 -43.25
N SER A 401 49.57 -16.94 -43.23
CA SER A 401 48.74 -17.66 -44.21
C SER A 401 47.34 -17.05 -44.27
N ARG A 402 46.67 -17.08 -45.44
CA ARG A 402 45.29 -16.56 -45.56
C ARG A 402 44.34 -17.21 -44.55
N ARG A 403 44.53 -18.49 -44.25
CA ARG A 403 43.74 -19.25 -43.28
C ARG A 403 44.01 -18.79 -41.84
N GLU A 404 45.28 -18.60 -41.49
CA GLU A 404 45.71 -18.10 -40.18
C GLU A 404 45.21 -16.67 -39.96
N ARG A 405 45.39 -15.80 -40.95
CA ARG A 405 44.97 -14.39 -40.89
C ARG A 405 43.47 -14.25 -40.66
N ARG A 406 42.64 -15.06 -41.33
CA ARG A 406 41.18 -15.07 -41.08
C ARG A 406 40.86 -15.55 -39.67
N ARG A 407 41.53 -16.61 -39.20
CA ARG A 407 41.29 -17.22 -37.89
C ARG A 407 41.74 -16.31 -36.74
N TYR A 408 42.93 -15.71 -36.84
CA TYR A 408 43.46 -14.71 -35.90
C TYR A 408 42.70 -13.39 -35.99
N GLY A 409 42.31 -12.93 -37.18
CA GLY A 409 41.55 -11.68 -37.34
C GLY A 409 40.22 -11.71 -36.58
N VAL A 410 39.45 -12.80 -36.73
CA VAL A 410 38.22 -13.02 -35.93
C VAL A 410 38.52 -13.07 -34.44
N GLN A 411 39.69 -13.61 -34.05
CA GLN A 411 40.09 -13.66 -32.64
C GLN A 411 40.41 -12.27 -32.07
N VAL A 412 41.16 -11.46 -32.81
CA VAL A 412 41.56 -10.09 -32.45
C VAL A 412 40.35 -9.17 -32.34
N VAL A 413 39.40 -9.23 -33.28
CA VAL A 413 38.14 -8.47 -33.20
C VAL A 413 37.39 -8.80 -31.90
N GLY A 414 37.38 -10.07 -31.51
CA GLY A 414 36.83 -10.51 -30.24
C GLY A 414 37.50 -9.83 -29.04
N VAL A 415 38.83 -9.78 -28.98
CA VAL A 415 39.56 -9.13 -27.88
C VAL A 415 39.31 -7.62 -27.87
N LEU A 416 39.39 -6.97 -29.04
CA LEU A 416 39.15 -5.54 -29.20
C LEU A 416 37.77 -5.13 -28.66
N ARG A 417 36.72 -5.92 -28.92
CA ARG A 417 35.38 -5.69 -28.36
C ARG A 417 35.38 -5.63 -26.83
N HIS A 418 36.10 -6.53 -26.15
CA HIS A 418 36.14 -6.55 -24.68
C HIS A 418 36.96 -5.38 -24.13
N VAL A 419 38.04 -4.97 -24.83
CA VAL A 419 38.82 -3.77 -24.47
C VAL A 419 37.96 -2.51 -24.60
N LEU A 420 37.19 -2.38 -25.70
CA LEU A 420 36.27 -1.25 -25.89
C LEU A 420 35.17 -1.22 -24.83
N LEU A 421 34.62 -2.38 -24.43
CA LEU A 421 33.65 -2.47 -23.35
C LEU A 421 34.25 -1.97 -22.02
N GLY A 422 35.46 -2.43 -21.68
CA GLY A 422 36.17 -1.96 -20.48
C GLY A 422 36.41 -0.45 -20.48
N LEU A 423 36.86 0.10 -21.62
CA LEU A 423 37.05 1.54 -21.79
C LEU A 423 35.74 2.32 -21.61
N SER A 424 34.62 1.80 -22.13
CA SER A 424 33.32 2.45 -22.01
C SER A 424 32.82 2.51 -20.55
N ILE A 425 33.09 1.49 -19.75
CA ILE A 425 32.74 1.46 -18.32
C ILE A 425 33.54 2.53 -17.57
N ILE A 426 34.85 2.61 -17.83
CA ILE A 426 35.74 3.62 -17.22
C ILE A 426 35.29 5.03 -17.58
N LEU A 427 34.95 5.27 -18.86
CA LEU A 427 34.47 6.57 -19.32
C LEU A 427 33.14 6.95 -18.67
N THR A 428 32.24 5.97 -18.47
CA THR A 428 30.94 6.17 -17.82
C THR A 428 31.13 6.54 -16.35
N ASP A 429 32.02 5.86 -15.63
CA ASP A 429 32.36 6.20 -14.24
C ASP A 429 32.95 7.62 -14.13
N TYR A 430 33.89 7.97 -15.02
CA TYR A 430 34.44 9.31 -15.09
C TYR A 430 33.35 10.37 -15.36
N GLY A 431 32.45 10.09 -16.31
CA GLY A 431 31.32 10.97 -16.63
C GLY A 431 30.36 11.14 -15.44
N LEU A 432 30.07 10.08 -14.71
CA LEU A 432 29.23 10.13 -13.50
C LEU A 432 29.91 10.97 -12.41
N CYS A 433 31.20 10.75 -12.14
CA CYS A 433 31.96 11.52 -11.18
C CYS A 433 31.99 13.02 -11.55
N TRP A 434 32.20 13.34 -12.84
CA TRP A 434 32.18 14.71 -13.33
C TRP A 434 30.81 15.38 -13.16
N LEU A 435 29.72 14.67 -13.51
CA LEU A 435 28.36 15.17 -13.36
C LEU A 435 28.03 15.47 -11.89
N LEU A 436 28.39 14.56 -10.98
CA LEU A 436 28.20 14.76 -9.54
C LEU A 436 29.03 15.94 -9.02
N GLY A 437 30.25 16.10 -9.53
CA GLY A 437 31.08 17.27 -9.26
C GLY A 437 30.40 18.57 -9.69
N LEU A 438 29.78 18.59 -10.87
CA LEU A 438 29.04 19.74 -11.39
C LEU A 438 27.81 20.05 -10.54
N VAL A 439 26.99 19.06 -10.20
CA VAL A 439 25.81 19.22 -9.34
C VAL A 439 26.20 19.77 -7.97
N ARG A 440 27.27 19.24 -7.36
CA ARG A 440 27.81 19.74 -6.09
C ARG A 440 28.26 21.20 -6.19
N HIS A 441 28.87 21.59 -7.31
CA HIS A 441 29.30 22.96 -7.51
C HIS A 441 28.10 23.92 -7.63
N GLN A 442 27.06 23.56 -8.37
CA GLN A 442 25.87 24.38 -8.54
C GLN A 442 25.10 24.53 -7.22
N LEU A 443 24.91 23.44 -6.47
CA LEU A 443 24.28 23.47 -5.16
C LEU A 443 25.04 24.37 -4.17
N ARG A 444 26.38 24.32 -4.15
CA ARG A 444 27.18 25.23 -3.31
C ARG A 444 27.05 26.69 -3.75
N ALA A 445 27.01 26.96 -5.05
CA ALA A 445 26.85 28.32 -5.56
C ALA A 445 25.50 28.93 -5.17
N GLU A 446 24.40 28.16 -5.21
CA GLU A 446 23.08 28.59 -4.75
C GLU A 446 23.00 28.79 -3.22
N ILE A 447 23.70 27.96 -2.43
CA ILE A 447 23.74 28.10 -0.97
C ILE A 447 24.56 29.32 -0.53
N VAL A 448 25.58 29.74 -1.28
CA VAL A 448 26.38 30.93 -0.96
C VAL A 448 25.70 32.22 -1.45
N ALA A 449 24.81 32.13 -2.45
CA ALA A 449 24.09 33.28 -3.01
C ALA A 449 22.79 33.65 -2.26
N ARG A 450 22.32 32.81 -1.33
CA ARG A 450 21.19 33.06 -0.42
C ARG A 450 21.70 33.26 1.00
#